data_AF-A0A1M7C9T4-F1
#
_entry.id   AF-A0A1M7C9T4-F1
#
_cell.length_a   1.000
_cell.length_b   1.000
_cell.length_c   1.000
_cell.angle_alpha   90.00
_cell.angle_beta   90.00
_cell.angle_gamma   90.00
#
_symmetry.space_group_name_H-M   'P 1'
#
loop_
_entity.id
_entity.type
_entity.pdbx_description
1 polymer ?
#
loop_
_entity_poly.entity_id
_entity_poly.type
_entity_poly.pdbx_seq_one_letter_code
_entity_poly.pdbx_strand_id
1 'polypeptide(L)'
;MNIHEYQAKALLRSYGAPVSDGRVVLRAEEAKTAAGALDGPLWVVKAQIHAGGRGKGKFKEAGAGEAGGVRLAKSVEEAAEEAKRMLGRTLVTKQTGPAGKQVNRIYIE
;
A
#
# COMPACT_ATOMS: atom_id res chain seq x y z
N MET A 1 15.41 -10.72 -10.13
CA MET A 1 15.43 -9.85 -8.94
C MET A 1 14.43 -8.73 -9.17
N ASN A 2 13.56 -8.43 -8.20
CA ASN A 2 12.50 -7.42 -8.35
C ASN A 2 12.59 -6.38 -7.21
N ILE A 3 12.20 -5.13 -7.49
CA ILE A 3 12.03 -4.06 -6.49
C ILE A 3 10.54 -3.77 -6.25
N HIS A 4 10.21 -3.07 -5.17
CA HIS A 4 8.84 -2.64 -4.87
C HIS A 4 8.43 -1.44 -5.71
N GLU A 5 7.11 -1.20 -5.80
CA GLU A 5 6.56 -0.05 -6.53
C GLU A 5 7.13 1.28 -6.02
N TYR A 6 7.23 1.47 -4.69
CA TYR A 6 7.79 2.71 -4.13
C TYR A 6 9.27 2.91 -4.50
N GLN A 7 10.05 1.83 -4.61
CA GLN A 7 11.47 1.89 -4.99
C GLN A 7 11.61 2.20 -6.48
N ALA A 8 10.77 1.58 -7.31
CA ALA A 8 10.74 1.86 -8.75
C ALA A 8 10.34 3.32 -9.00
N LYS A 9 9.34 3.85 -8.28
CA LYS A 9 8.96 5.26 -8.37
C LYS A 9 10.06 6.21 -7.92
N ALA A 10 10.75 5.90 -6.81
CA ALA A 10 11.89 6.70 -6.36
C ALA A 10 13.02 6.73 -7.40
N LEU A 11 13.33 5.58 -8.02
CA LEU A 11 14.31 5.49 -9.10
C LEU A 11 13.86 6.29 -10.32
N LEU A 12 12.63 6.13 -10.80
CA LEU A 12 12.11 6.89 -11.94
C LEU A 12 12.15 8.40 -11.69
N ARG A 13 11.78 8.84 -10.48
CA ARG A 13 11.86 10.25 -10.07
C ARG A 13 13.29 10.79 -10.12
N SER A 14 14.30 10.01 -9.74
CA SER A 14 15.69 10.46 -9.79
C SER A 14 16.20 10.72 -11.20
N TYR A 15 15.51 10.19 -12.22
CA TYR A 15 15.77 10.45 -13.64
C TYR A 15 14.81 11.49 -14.25
N GLY A 16 14.01 12.17 -13.42
CA GLY A 16 13.09 13.22 -13.87
C GLY A 16 11.78 12.71 -14.49
N ALA A 17 11.48 11.40 -14.41
CA ALA A 17 10.21 10.88 -14.90
C ALA A 17 9.05 11.28 -13.97
N PRO A 18 7.88 11.65 -14.52
CA PRO A 18 6.72 12.00 -13.72
C PRO A 18 6.16 10.76 -13.02
N VAL A 19 6.14 10.80 -11.69
CA VAL A 19 5.53 9.77 -10.84
C VAL A 19 4.77 10.45 -9.71
N SER A 20 3.66 9.85 -9.27
CA SER A 20 2.90 10.34 -8.11
C SER A 20 3.79 10.49 -6.89
N ASP A 21 3.60 11.57 -6.12
CA ASP A 21 4.25 11.69 -4.81
C ASP A 21 3.66 10.67 -3.84
N GLY A 22 4.47 10.20 -2.90
CA GLY A 22 4.00 9.23 -1.93
C GLY A 22 5.02 8.92 -0.86
N ARG A 23 4.55 8.28 0.20
CA ARG A 23 5.32 7.96 1.41
C ARG A 23 5.19 6.47 1.71
N VAL A 24 6.33 5.86 2.04
CA VAL A 24 6.37 4.47 2.53
C VAL A 24 6.04 4.46 4.02
N VAL A 25 5.24 3.49 4.43
CA VAL A 25 4.85 3.26 5.82
C VAL A 25 5.31 1.87 6.21
N LEU A 26 6.18 1.79 7.21
CA LEU A 26 6.72 0.53 7.74
C LEU A 26 6.12 0.18 9.10
N ARG A 27 5.61 1.18 9.81
CA ARG A 27 4.89 1.03 11.08
C ARG A 27 3.52 1.69 10.99
N ALA A 28 2.49 1.09 11.59
CA ALA A 28 1.12 1.57 11.44
C ALA A 28 0.94 2.99 12.02
N GLU A 29 1.71 3.32 13.05
CA GLU A 29 1.70 4.62 13.73
C GLU A 29 2.20 5.77 12.83
N GLU A 30 3.04 5.46 11.84
CA GLU A 30 3.58 6.44 10.89
C GLU A 30 2.58 6.82 9.79
N ALA A 31 1.51 6.02 9.61
CA ALA A 31 0.61 6.16 8.48
C ALA A 31 -0.11 7.51 8.42
N LYS A 32 -0.52 8.04 9.58
CA LYS A 32 -1.21 9.34 9.65
C LYS A 32 -0.29 10.48 9.23
N THR A 33 0.95 10.48 9.73
CA THR A 33 1.98 11.46 9.37
C THR A 33 2.33 11.37 7.89
N ALA A 34 2.48 10.15 7.35
CA ALA A 34 2.77 9.91 5.95
C ALA A 34 1.66 10.43 5.01
N ALA A 35 0.39 10.16 5.34
CA ALA A 35 -0.75 10.65 4.58
C ALA A 35 -0.92 12.17 4.70
N GLY A 36 -0.71 12.74 5.89
CA GLY A 36 -0.80 14.19 6.12
C GLY A 36 0.30 15.03 5.47
N ALA A 37 1.38 14.38 5.00
CA ALA A 37 2.44 15.03 4.21
C ALA A 37 2.16 15.04 2.69
N LEU A 38 1.01 14.52 2.27
CA LEU A 38 0.57 14.46 0.88
C LEU A 38 -0.65 15.36 0.68
N ASP A 39 -0.81 15.87 -0.53
CA ASP A 39 -1.96 16.69 -0.89
C ASP A 39 -3.21 15.81 -1.03
N GLY A 40 -4.33 16.26 -0.44
CA GLY A 40 -5.64 15.65 -0.63
C GLY A 40 -6.30 16.05 -1.94
N PRO A 41 -7.59 15.70 -2.16
CA PRO A 41 -8.54 15.12 -1.20
C PRO A 41 -8.66 13.57 -1.27
N LEU A 42 -7.81 12.91 -2.06
CA LEU A 42 -7.90 11.46 -2.29
C LEU A 42 -6.52 10.82 -2.18
N TRP A 43 -6.42 9.79 -1.35
CA TRP A 43 -5.23 8.98 -1.16
C TRP A 43 -5.47 7.57 -1.70
N VAL A 44 -4.41 6.94 -2.18
CA VAL A 44 -4.37 5.54 -2.59
C VAL A 44 -3.41 4.78 -1.69
N VAL A 45 -3.96 3.91 -0.86
CA VAL A 45 -3.20 3.08 0.09
C VAL A 45 -2.90 1.74 -0.56
N LYS A 46 -1.62 1.47 -0.82
CA LYS A 46 -1.17 0.32 -1.63
C LYS A 46 -0.27 -0.63 -0.86
N ALA A 47 -0.71 -1.88 -0.73
CA ALA A 47 0.12 -2.98 -0.27
C ALA A 47 1.33 -3.18 -1.17
N GLN A 48 2.51 -3.26 -0.56
CA GLN A 48 3.77 -3.46 -1.27
C GLN A 48 4.23 -4.90 -1.08
N ILE A 49 3.92 -5.73 -2.08
CA ILE A 49 4.35 -7.13 -2.17
C ILE A 49 4.88 -7.39 -3.58
N HIS A 50 5.77 -8.37 -3.73
CA HIS A 50 6.25 -8.81 -5.04
C HIS A 50 5.25 -9.74 -5.73
N ALA A 51 4.05 -9.22 -5.99
CA ALA A 51 3.01 -9.86 -6.77
C ALA A 51 2.06 -8.80 -7.34
N GLY A 52 1.56 -9.04 -8.55
CA GLY A 52 0.47 -8.31 -9.17
C GLY A 52 -0.91 -8.75 -8.67
N GLY A 53 -1.96 -8.12 -9.19
CA GLY A 53 -3.35 -8.44 -8.84
C GLY A 53 -3.78 -7.96 -7.44
N ARG A 54 -3.01 -7.07 -6.81
CA ARG A 54 -3.22 -6.59 -5.43
C ARG A 54 -4.63 -6.02 -5.20
N GLY A 55 -5.13 -5.19 -6.11
CA GLY A 55 -6.46 -4.56 -5.96
C GLY A 55 -7.63 -5.56 -5.94
N LYS A 56 -7.49 -6.70 -6.61
CA LYS A 56 -8.49 -7.80 -6.60
C LYS A 56 -8.14 -8.91 -5.59
N GLY A 57 -7.07 -8.72 -4.82
CA GLY A 57 -6.66 -9.67 -3.79
C GLY A 57 -7.61 -9.67 -2.60
N LYS A 58 -7.45 -10.65 -1.72
CA LYS A 58 -8.17 -10.76 -0.45
C LYS A 58 -7.18 -11.01 0.68
N PHE A 59 -7.40 -10.39 1.82
CA PHE A 59 -6.61 -10.69 3.01
C PHE A 59 -7.12 -11.96 3.69
N LYS A 60 -6.23 -12.72 4.33
CA LYS A 60 -6.63 -13.90 5.11
C LYS A 60 -7.27 -13.52 6.43
N GLU A 61 -6.76 -12.46 7.05
CA GLU A 61 -7.13 -12.00 8.36
C GLU A 61 -8.39 -11.12 8.27
N ALA A 62 -9.47 -11.52 8.94
CA ALA A 62 -10.76 -10.82 8.91
C ALA A 62 -10.66 -9.33 9.31
N GLY A 63 -9.72 -8.99 10.20
CA GLY A 63 -9.48 -7.61 10.63
C GLY A 63 -8.94 -6.68 9.53
N ALA A 64 -8.58 -7.19 8.35
CA ALA A 64 -8.27 -6.38 7.19
C ALA A 64 -9.51 -5.97 6.38
N GLY A 65 -10.66 -6.60 6.61
CA GLY A 65 -11.89 -6.41 5.83
C GLY A 65 -11.85 -7.04 4.43
N GLU A 66 -12.91 -6.81 3.65
CA GLU A 66 -13.13 -7.43 2.33
C GLU A 66 -12.36 -6.75 1.17
N ALA A 67 -11.81 -5.55 1.40
CA ALA A 67 -11.12 -4.80 0.37
C ALA A 67 -9.74 -5.41 0.03
N GLY A 68 -9.32 -5.27 -1.24
CA GLY A 68 -8.01 -5.76 -1.69
C GLY A 68 -6.83 -4.90 -1.21
N GLY A 69 -5.64 -5.19 -1.73
CA GLY A 69 -4.39 -4.51 -1.39
C GLY A 69 -4.18 -3.14 -2.05
N VAL A 70 -5.19 -2.57 -2.70
CA VAL A 70 -5.19 -1.20 -3.22
C VAL A 70 -6.51 -0.58 -2.82
N ARG A 71 -6.47 0.44 -1.96
CA ARG A 71 -7.65 1.04 -1.33
C ARG A 71 -7.64 2.55 -1.52
N LEU A 72 -8.81 3.13 -1.73
CA LEU A 72 -9.00 4.57 -1.81
C LEU A 72 -9.38 5.09 -0.42
N ALA A 73 -8.88 6.27 -0.07
CA ALA A 73 -9.24 6.97 1.15
C ALA A 73 -9.48 8.46 0.84
N LYS A 74 -10.48 9.06 1.48
CA LYS A 74 -10.89 10.46 1.27
C LYS A 74 -10.48 11.40 2.40
N SER A 75 -9.73 10.88 3.37
CA SER A 75 -9.11 11.65 4.44
C SER A 75 -7.81 11.00 4.89
N VAL A 76 -7.00 11.79 5.60
CA VAL A 76 -5.76 11.32 6.25
C VAL A 76 -6.07 10.22 7.27
N GLU A 77 -7.16 10.36 8.02
CA GLU A 77 -7.64 9.36 8.97
C GLU A 77 -7.98 8.04 8.30
N GLU A 78 -8.76 8.08 7.21
CA GLU A 78 -9.13 6.88 6.46
C GLU A 78 -7.89 6.21 5.85
N ALA A 79 -6.94 6.99 5.31
CA ALA A 79 -5.71 6.45 4.76
C ALA A 79 -4.87 5.73 5.84
N ALA A 80 -4.79 6.30 7.04
CA ALA A 80 -4.11 5.69 8.18
C ALA A 80 -4.80 4.40 8.66
N GLU A 81 -6.14 4.39 8.72
CA GLU A 81 -6.91 3.20 9.06
C GLU A 81 -6.69 2.07 8.05
N GLU A 82 -6.75 2.38 6.76
CA GLU A 82 -6.55 1.38 5.70
C GLU A 82 -5.12 0.82 5.72
N ALA A 83 -4.10 1.67 5.96
CA ALA A 83 -2.73 1.21 6.15
C ALA A 83 -2.62 0.26 7.35
N LYS A 84 -3.25 0.62 8.49
CA LYS A 84 -3.28 -0.22 9.70
C LYS A 84 -4.01 -1.54 9.48
N ARG A 85 -5.07 -1.57 8.67
CA ARG A 85 -5.82 -2.80 8.33
C ARG A 85 -5.00 -3.77 7.48
N MET A 86 -4.07 -3.27 6.67
CA MET A 86 -3.26 -4.08 5.75
C MET A 86 -1.89 -4.50 6.32
N LEU A 87 -1.21 -3.61 7.04
CA LEU A 87 0.17 -3.86 7.49
C LEU A 87 0.25 -5.06 8.44
N GLY A 88 1.18 -5.98 8.18
CA GLY A 88 1.37 -7.22 8.92
C GLY A 88 0.42 -8.37 8.52
N ARG A 89 -0.59 -8.11 7.70
CA ARG A 89 -1.57 -9.12 7.23
C ARG A 89 -1.12 -9.79 5.93
N THR A 90 -1.74 -10.91 5.60
CA THR A 90 -1.41 -11.75 4.45
C THR A 90 -2.36 -11.48 3.29
N LEU A 91 -1.85 -10.87 2.23
CA LEU A 91 -2.61 -10.63 1.01
C LEU A 91 -2.49 -11.80 0.04
N VAL A 92 -3.63 -12.39 -0.32
CA VAL A 92 -3.76 -13.41 -1.36
C VAL A 92 -4.17 -12.74 -2.67
N THR A 93 -3.40 -12.97 -3.73
CA THR A 93 -3.74 -12.60 -5.10
C THR A 93 -3.66 -13.82 -6.01
N LYS A 94 -4.13 -13.70 -7.25
CA LYS A 94 -3.97 -14.76 -8.27
C LYS A 94 -2.50 -15.21 -8.44
N GLN A 95 -1.54 -14.31 -8.22
CA GLN A 95 -0.12 -14.58 -8.42
C GLN A 95 0.60 -15.10 -7.17
N THR A 96 0.09 -14.83 -5.96
CA THR A 96 0.68 -15.38 -4.73
C THR A 96 0.25 -16.82 -4.47
N GLY A 97 -0.82 -17.28 -5.12
CA GLY A 97 -1.52 -18.51 -4.75
C GLY A 97 -2.13 -18.45 -3.34
N PRO A 98 -2.68 -19.56 -2.84
CA PRO A 98 -3.37 -19.63 -1.55
C PRO A 98 -2.48 -19.30 -0.34
N ALA A 99 -1.16 -19.42 -0.48
CA ALA A 99 -0.21 -19.06 0.56
C ALA A 99 -0.27 -17.56 0.88
N GLY A 100 -0.47 -16.72 -0.14
CA GLY A 100 -0.46 -15.26 0.02
C GLY A 100 0.95 -14.69 0.25
N LYS A 101 1.01 -13.39 0.52
CA LYS A 101 2.23 -12.71 0.94
C LYS A 101 1.93 -11.71 2.05
N GLN A 102 2.75 -11.73 3.10
CA GLN A 102 2.64 -10.77 4.19
C GLN A 102 3.00 -9.35 3.69
N VAL A 103 2.15 -8.39 4.04
CA VAL A 103 2.32 -6.98 3.70
C VAL A 103 3.14 -6.30 4.80
N ASN A 104 4.45 -6.16 4.60
CA ASN A 104 5.35 -5.56 5.59
C ASN A 104 5.64 -4.07 5.33
N ARG A 105 5.05 -3.50 4.30
CA ARG A 105 5.17 -2.08 3.96
C ARG A 105 3.96 -1.65 3.14
N ILE A 106 3.55 -0.41 3.32
CA ILE A 106 2.47 0.25 2.58
C ILE A 106 3.08 1.45 1.85
N TYR A 107 2.53 1.78 0.69
CA TYR A 107 2.81 3.03 0.00
C TYR A 107 1.51 3.83 -0.07
N ILE A 108 1.52 5.04 0.50
CA ILE A 108 0.42 6.00 0.41
C ILE A 108 0.83 7.04 -0.62
N GLU A 109 -0.03 7.31 -1.60
CA GLU A 109 0.13 8.36 -2.61
C GLU A 109 -1.18 9.10 -2.85
#